data_AF-A0A7S2RE35-F1
#
_entry.id   AF-A0A7S2RE35-F1
#
_cell.length_a   1.000
_cell.length_b   1.000
_cell.length_c   1.000
_cell.angle_alpha   90.00
_cell.angle_beta   90.00
_cell.angle_gamma   90.00
#
_symmetry.space_group_name_H-M   'P 1'
#
loop_
_entity.id
_entity.type
_entity.pdbx_description
1 polymer ?
#
loop_
_entity_poly.entity_id
_entity_poly.type
_entity_poly.pdbx_seq_one_letter_code
_entity_poly.pdbx_strand_id
1 'polypeptide(L)'
;MKVISSTVAALSIYQGQSACVKLVGDFATVPGLTNGPGFEDVVADGFVTCHVCEGSSITCETSVKQTGGLISTFQSSHIHKAGDGDGVAGVGPPVINFCGNNTNDGANNGTPYTAECKHITTDGARAVQTDIQGAFVQANNPEDETFASLLQQVTTDSTPFYYVYHTAESGAYWATTPTRSQGLVRAPLKIIPDDSCVQYKGELVTTPGLNNSEKFHDVTVTGTVECEICADLVMTCDTVINQTGGVLSNFQGAHIHVANDGDGHLGDGPPVLNFCGNGAINNGAPYLVDCVNVPSSGQAAVQDDVRGAFVAGTQDASETLTTLLAKMRNDPTPYYFNMHTVETLAYWATTDTPAQGLCRGTLHKVEDSGPTSTPSSPPTQAPTSDDSSACKYAAVLVLQLFVFALF
;
A
#
# COMPACT_ATOMS: atom_id res chain seq x y z
N MET A 1 15.09 -58.73 10.98
CA MET A 1 14.51 -57.61 10.21
C MET A 1 14.25 -56.49 11.20
N LYS A 2 14.97 -55.37 11.05
CA LYS A 2 14.92 -54.23 11.96
C LYS A 2 13.98 -53.21 11.34
N VAL A 3 12.81 -53.03 11.95
CA VAL A 3 11.83 -52.00 11.55
C VAL A 3 12.40 -50.66 11.99
N ILE A 4 12.73 -49.80 11.02
CA ILE A 4 13.07 -48.40 11.28
C ILE A 4 11.75 -47.65 11.26
N SER A 5 11.27 -47.28 12.44
CA SER A 5 10.17 -46.34 12.63
C SER A 5 10.73 -44.94 12.38
N SER A 6 10.31 -44.29 11.29
CA SER A 6 10.53 -42.86 11.07
C SER A 6 9.38 -42.10 11.73
N THR A 7 9.61 -41.63 12.96
CA THR A 7 8.82 -40.56 13.56
C THR A 7 8.99 -39.29 12.73
N VAL A 8 7.95 -38.91 12.00
CA VAL A 8 7.80 -37.54 11.49
C VAL A 8 7.46 -36.67 12.69
N ALA A 9 8.40 -35.82 13.09
CA ALA A 9 8.15 -34.79 14.07
C ALA A 9 7.17 -33.77 13.45
N ALA A 10 5.92 -33.82 13.87
CA ALA A 10 4.96 -32.74 13.63
C ALA A 10 5.47 -31.52 14.40
N LEU A 11 5.88 -30.47 13.67
CA LEU A 11 6.18 -29.16 14.22
C LEU A 11 4.87 -28.55 14.72
N SER A 12 4.70 -28.61 16.03
CA SER A 12 3.76 -27.81 16.81
C SER A 12 4.36 -26.42 17.01
N ILE A 13 3.95 -25.44 16.21
CA ILE A 13 4.09 -24.00 16.51
C ILE A 13 2.80 -23.32 16.01
N TYR A 14 2.34 -22.31 16.74
CA TYR A 14 1.08 -21.55 16.61
C TYR A 14 -0.07 -22.03 17.51
N GLN A 15 0.08 -21.76 18.81
CA GLN A 15 -1.07 -21.48 19.69
C GLN A 15 -1.07 -19.98 19.99
N GLY A 16 -2.11 -19.24 19.55
CA GLY A 16 -2.34 -17.90 20.11
C GLY A 16 -2.98 -16.80 19.26
N GLN A 17 -3.56 -17.06 18.09
CA GLN A 17 -4.54 -16.19 17.40
C GLN A 17 -5.11 -17.04 16.26
N SER A 18 -6.34 -16.81 15.81
CA SER A 18 -6.92 -17.52 14.66
C SER A 18 -6.00 -17.35 13.44
N ALA A 19 -5.12 -18.32 13.21
CA ALA A 19 -3.93 -18.15 12.37
C ALA A 19 -4.34 -18.23 10.90
N CYS A 20 -4.78 -17.11 10.35
CA CYS A 20 -4.92 -16.98 8.92
C CYS A 20 -3.53 -16.83 8.31
N VAL A 21 -3.23 -17.57 7.25
CA VAL A 21 -2.02 -17.35 6.44
C VAL A 21 -2.34 -16.31 5.38
N LYS A 22 -1.52 -15.25 5.34
CA LYS A 22 -1.65 -14.20 4.33
C LYS A 22 -0.87 -14.60 3.07
N LEU A 23 -1.50 -14.42 1.91
CA LEU A 23 -0.90 -14.56 0.59
C LEU A 23 -0.96 -13.20 -0.09
N VAL A 24 0.11 -12.79 -0.77
CA VAL A 24 0.12 -11.55 -1.55
C VAL A 24 0.63 -11.80 -2.96
N GLY A 25 0.22 -10.95 -3.89
CA GLY A 25 0.76 -10.93 -5.25
C GLY A 25 0.56 -9.57 -5.89
N ASP A 26 1.51 -9.19 -6.76
CA ASP A 26 1.43 -7.97 -7.57
C ASP A 26 0.93 -8.33 -8.96
N PHE A 27 -0.15 -7.69 -9.39
CA PHE A 27 -0.67 -7.87 -10.74
C PHE A 27 0.24 -7.17 -11.74
N ALA A 28 0.59 -7.92 -12.78
CA ALA A 28 1.16 -7.37 -13.99
C ALA A 28 0.36 -7.89 -15.20
N THR A 29 0.32 -7.08 -16.25
CA THR A 29 -0.22 -7.50 -17.54
C THR A 29 0.52 -8.72 -18.04
N VAL A 30 -0.23 -9.72 -18.50
CA VAL A 30 0.37 -10.95 -19.01
C VAL A 30 1.21 -10.62 -20.25
N PRO A 31 2.49 -11.06 -20.31
CA PRO A 31 3.32 -10.83 -21.48
C PRO A 31 2.72 -11.40 -22.77
N GLY A 32 2.82 -10.64 -23.86
CA GLY A 32 2.31 -11.02 -25.18
C GLY A 32 0.89 -10.54 -25.48
N LEU A 33 0.15 -10.12 -24.46
CA LEU A 33 -1.21 -9.60 -24.60
C LEU A 33 -1.21 -8.19 -25.22
N THR A 34 -0.26 -7.34 -24.85
CA THR A 34 -0.12 -5.93 -25.29
C THR A 34 0.07 -5.73 -26.80
N ASN A 35 0.38 -6.80 -27.54
CA ASN A 35 0.57 -6.78 -28.99
C ASN A 35 -0.59 -7.48 -29.74
N GLY A 36 -1.62 -7.92 -29.01
CA GLY A 36 -2.79 -8.58 -29.58
C GLY A 36 -3.80 -7.58 -30.15
N PRO A 37 -4.57 -7.95 -31.18
CA PRO A 37 -5.66 -7.11 -31.69
C PRO A 37 -6.65 -6.77 -30.56
N GLY A 38 -6.91 -5.48 -30.33
CA GLY A 38 -7.79 -5.01 -29.25
C GLY A 38 -7.11 -4.83 -27.88
N PHE A 39 -5.80 -5.11 -27.79
CA PHE A 39 -4.99 -4.90 -26.58
C PHE A 39 -3.82 -3.95 -26.80
N GLU A 40 -3.88 -3.21 -27.89
CA GLU A 40 -2.93 -2.15 -28.22
C GLU A 40 -2.87 -1.17 -27.05
N ASP A 41 -1.66 -0.99 -26.51
CA ASP A 41 -1.34 -0.09 -25.40
C ASP A 41 -2.04 -0.41 -24.06
N VAL A 42 -2.63 -1.60 -23.90
CA VAL A 42 -3.21 -2.01 -22.61
C VAL A 42 -2.10 -2.30 -21.62
N VAL A 43 -2.07 -1.53 -20.55
CA VAL A 43 -1.25 -1.79 -19.36
C VAL A 43 -2.20 -1.85 -18.17
N ALA A 44 -2.16 -2.97 -17.47
CA ALA A 44 -2.86 -3.20 -16.22
C ALA A 44 -1.88 -3.65 -15.12
N ASP A 45 -2.06 -3.06 -13.95
CA ASP A 45 -1.28 -3.29 -12.73
C ASP A 45 -2.19 -3.32 -11.51
N GLY A 46 -1.66 -3.77 -10.38
CA GLY A 46 -2.45 -3.89 -9.17
C GLY A 46 -1.85 -4.80 -8.13
N PHE A 47 -2.69 -5.21 -7.18
CA PHE A 47 -2.34 -6.21 -6.19
C PHE A 47 -3.51 -7.12 -5.83
N VAL A 48 -3.17 -8.25 -5.24
CA VAL A 48 -4.07 -9.14 -4.52
C VAL A 48 -3.49 -9.46 -3.15
N THR A 49 -4.36 -9.47 -2.15
CA THR A 49 -4.09 -9.97 -0.81
C THR A 49 -5.15 -11.01 -0.48
N CYS A 50 -4.76 -12.20 -0.04
CA CYS A 50 -5.69 -13.24 0.36
C CYS A 50 -5.40 -13.71 1.78
N HIS A 51 -6.44 -13.97 2.56
CA HIS A 51 -6.36 -14.54 3.90
C HIS A 51 -6.93 -15.96 3.88
N VAL A 52 -6.08 -16.94 4.18
CA VAL A 52 -6.46 -18.35 4.28
C VAL A 52 -6.59 -18.71 5.75
N CYS A 53 -7.82 -18.81 6.24
CA CYS A 53 -8.10 -18.99 7.66
C CYS A 53 -8.43 -20.44 8.04
N GLU A 54 -8.24 -20.77 9.32
CA GLU A 54 -8.73 -22.01 9.91
C GLU A 54 -10.24 -22.16 9.65
N GLY A 55 -10.66 -23.32 9.11
CA GLY A 55 -12.02 -23.54 8.63
C GLY A 55 -12.15 -23.67 7.11
N SER A 56 -11.03 -23.70 6.39
CA SER A 56 -10.99 -23.90 4.93
C SER A 56 -11.68 -22.80 4.13
N SER A 57 -11.58 -21.57 4.61
CA SER A 57 -12.01 -20.38 3.89
C SER A 57 -10.80 -19.60 3.40
N ILE A 58 -10.92 -19.07 2.19
CA ILE A 58 -10.02 -18.05 1.65
C ILE A 58 -10.86 -16.83 1.25
N THR A 59 -10.49 -15.65 1.72
CA THR A 59 -11.03 -14.37 1.24
C THR A 59 -9.91 -13.59 0.59
N CYS A 60 -10.21 -12.83 -0.46
CA CYS A 60 -9.23 -11.98 -1.11
C CYS A 60 -9.74 -10.55 -1.28
N GLU A 61 -8.80 -9.62 -1.24
CA GLU A 61 -8.92 -8.25 -1.68
C GLU A 61 -8.06 -8.04 -2.92
N THR A 62 -8.57 -7.29 -3.88
CA THR A 62 -7.88 -6.94 -5.12
C THR A 62 -8.07 -5.48 -5.48
N SER A 63 -7.05 -4.91 -6.10
CA SER A 63 -7.11 -3.59 -6.73
C SER A 63 -6.40 -3.69 -8.06
N VAL A 64 -7.14 -3.53 -9.17
CA VAL A 64 -6.57 -3.54 -10.52
C VAL A 64 -6.87 -2.23 -11.21
N LYS A 65 -5.83 -1.57 -11.71
CA LYS A 65 -5.91 -0.43 -12.60
C LYS A 65 -5.59 -0.90 -14.01
N GLN A 66 -6.27 -0.30 -14.98
CA GLN A 66 -5.91 -0.41 -16.37
C GLN A 66 -5.76 0.98 -16.97
N THR A 67 -4.75 1.14 -17.80
CA THR A 67 -4.53 2.29 -18.66
C THR A 67 -4.36 1.83 -20.10
N GLY A 68 -4.96 2.54 -21.04
CA GLY A 68 -4.85 2.22 -22.46
C GLY A 68 -5.76 1.06 -22.87
N GLY A 69 -6.24 1.15 -24.11
CA GLY A 69 -7.28 0.28 -24.66
C GLY A 69 -8.65 0.39 -23.95
N LEU A 70 -9.70 -0.05 -24.63
CA LEU A 70 -11.03 -0.22 -24.04
C LEU A 70 -11.22 -1.69 -23.75
N ILE A 71 -11.02 -2.10 -22.50
CA ILE A 71 -11.47 -3.42 -22.04
C ILE A 71 -12.79 -3.25 -21.31
N SER A 72 -13.79 -3.99 -21.79
CA SER A 72 -15.17 -3.67 -21.48
C SER A 72 -15.63 -4.16 -20.10
N THR A 73 -15.06 -5.23 -19.53
CA THR A 73 -15.41 -5.71 -18.17
C THR A 73 -14.48 -6.83 -17.67
N PHE A 74 -14.12 -6.84 -16.38
CA PHE A 74 -13.64 -8.05 -15.72
C PHE A 74 -14.76 -9.10 -15.66
N GLN A 75 -14.55 -10.26 -16.27
CA GLN A 75 -15.53 -11.34 -16.35
C GLN A 75 -15.40 -12.35 -15.21
N SER A 76 -14.16 -12.66 -14.81
CA SER A 76 -13.91 -13.59 -13.73
C SER A 76 -12.54 -13.39 -13.10
N SER A 77 -12.37 -13.91 -11.88
CA SER A 77 -11.06 -14.06 -11.25
C SER A 77 -10.90 -15.38 -10.51
N HIS A 78 -9.65 -15.86 -10.50
CA HIS A 78 -9.29 -17.19 -10.05
C HIS A 78 -7.92 -17.24 -9.40
N ILE A 79 -7.70 -18.25 -8.55
CA ILE A 79 -6.37 -18.80 -8.33
C ILE A 79 -6.20 -20.01 -9.23
N HIS A 80 -5.08 -20.05 -9.94
CA HIS A 80 -4.63 -21.17 -10.77
C HIS A 80 -3.48 -21.91 -10.10
N LYS A 81 -3.31 -23.18 -10.48
CA LYS A 81 -2.16 -24.01 -10.09
C LYS A 81 -1.37 -24.41 -11.34
N ALA A 82 -0.15 -23.89 -11.47
CA ALA A 82 0.72 -24.16 -12.62
C ALA A 82 1.14 -25.64 -12.66
N GLY A 83 1.04 -26.26 -13.84
CA GLY A 83 1.34 -27.70 -13.99
C GLY A 83 2.83 -28.04 -13.92
N ASP A 84 3.70 -27.06 -14.16
CA ASP A 84 5.17 -27.17 -14.09
C ASP A 84 5.75 -26.75 -12.74
N GLY A 85 4.91 -26.30 -11.81
CA GLY A 85 5.32 -25.82 -10.49
C GLY A 85 5.68 -24.33 -10.44
N ASP A 86 5.63 -23.61 -11.57
CA ASP A 86 6.05 -22.21 -11.66
C ASP A 86 4.84 -21.26 -11.77
N GLY A 87 4.45 -20.62 -10.67
CA GLY A 87 3.38 -19.61 -10.65
C GLY A 87 3.72 -18.31 -11.39
N VAL A 88 4.99 -18.07 -11.75
CA VAL A 88 5.44 -16.85 -12.45
C VAL A 88 5.26 -16.95 -13.95
N ALA A 89 5.68 -18.06 -14.57
CA ALA A 89 5.57 -18.24 -16.02
C ALA A 89 4.67 -19.41 -16.43
N GLY A 90 4.51 -20.39 -15.55
CA GLY A 90 3.71 -21.58 -15.78
C GLY A 90 2.22 -21.28 -15.97
N VAL A 91 1.52 -22.28 -16.48
CA VAL A 91 0.09 -22.23 -16.81
C VAL A 91 -0.58 -23.47 -16.22
N GLY A 92 -1.80 -23.30 -15.72
CA GLY A 92 -2.65 -24.41 -15.35
C GLY A 92 -4.12 -24.00 -15.20
N PRO A 93 -5.00 -24.95 -14.85
CA PRO A 93 -6.42 -24.68 -14.71
C PRO A 93 -6.72 -23.86 -13.45
N PRO A 94 -7.87 -23.16 -13.40
CA PRO A 94 -8.33 -22.50 -12.18
C PRO A 94 -8.71 -23.55 -11.14
N VAL A 95 -8.24 -23.37 -9.91
CA VAL A 95 -8.49 -24.27 -8.78
C VAL A 95 -9.39 -23.64 -7.70
N ILE A 96 -9.49 -22.31 -7.68
CA ILE A 96 -10.39 -21.54 -6.80
C ILE A 96 -10.99 -20.38 -7.59
N ASN A 97 -12.32 -20.25 -7.62
CA ASN A 97 -13.05 -19.13 -8.21
C ASN A 97 -13.32 -18.05 -7.15
N PHE A 98 -13.27 -16.77 -7.52
CA PHE A 98 -13.59 -15.66 -6.62
C PHE A 98 -14.80 -14.88 -7.12
N CYS A 99 -14.60 -13.99 -8.09
CA CYS A 99 -15.69 -13.24 -8.71
C CYS A 99 -15.93 -13.70 -10.15
N GLY A 100 -17.16 -13.54 -10.64
CA GLY A 100 -17.53 -13.70 -12.04
C GLY A 100 -19.03 -13.64 -12.28
N ASN A 101 -19.44 -13.56 -13.54
CA ASN A 101 -20.85 -13.28 -13.90
C ASN A 101 -21.76 -14.54 -13.91
N ASN A 102 -21.24 -15.75 -13.65
CA ASN A 102 -21.99 -17.02 -13.68
C ASN A 102 -22.77 -17.30 -14.99
N THR A 103 -22.54 -16.53 -16.07
CA THR A 103 -23.30 -16.62 -17.32
C THR A 103 -22.57 -17.42 -18.39
N ASN A 104 -22.39 -18.74 -18.21
CA ASN A 104 -22.00 -19.70 -19.27
C ASN A 104 -20.86 -19.27 -20.24
N ASP A 105 -19.95 -18.41 -19.80
CA ASP A 105 -19.02 -17.64 -20.62
C ASP A 105 -17.70 -18.37 -20.90
N GLY A 106 -17.76 -19.68 -21.11
CA GLY A 106 -16.61 -20.51 -21.53
C GLY A 106 -15.60 -20.84 -20.43
N ALA A 107 -15.65 -20.17 -19.27
CA ALA A 107 -14.89 -20.51 -18.06
C ALA A 107 -15.69 -21.36 -17.06
N ASN A 108 -16.85 -21.89 -17.45
CA ASN A 108 -17.75 -22.64 -16.57
C ASN A 108 -17.11 -24.00 -16.20
N ASN A 109 -16.28 -23.98 -15.17
CA ASN A 109 -15.62 -25.12 -14.55
C ASN A 109 -16.56 -25.90 -13.59
N GLY A 110 -17.87 -25.68 -13.72
CA GLY A 110 -18.91 -26.32 -12.91
C GLY A 110 -19.06 -25.76 -11.50
N THR A 111 -18.27 -24.75 -11.11
CA THR A 111 -18.31 -24.12 -9.79
C THR A 111 -18.80 -22.67 -9.91
N PRO A 112 -19.95 -22.31 -9.31
CA PRO A 112 -20.44 -20.93 -9.34
C PRO A 112 -19.47 -19.96 -8.64
N TYR A 113 -19.36 -18.75 -9.19
CA TYR A 113 -18.73 -17.61 -8.54
C TYR A 113 -19.58 -17.11 -7.37
N THR A 114 -18.92 -16.62 -6.32
CA THR A 114 -19.58 -16.17 -5.08
C THR A 114 -20.08 -14.73 -5.18
N ALA A 115 -19.53 -13.93 -6.09
CA ALA A 115 -19.90 -12.54 -6.35
C ALA A 115 -19.63 -12.16 -7.82
N GLU A 116 -20.25 -11.07 -8.30
CA GLU A 116 -19.87 -10.47 -9.59
C GLU A 116 -18.54 -9.71 -9.47
N CYS A 117 -17.76 -9.68 -10.56
CA CYS A 117 -16.54 -8.89 -10.59
C CYS A 117 -16.87 -7.39 -10.66
N LYS A 118 -16.21 -6.56 -9.84
CA LYS A 118 -16.25 -5.11 -10.07
C LYS A 118 -15.50 -4.80 -11.35
N HIS A 119 -16.01 -3.84 -12.11
CA HIS A 119 -15.47 -3.46 -13.40
C HIS A 119 -14.74 -2.12 -13.33
N ILE A 120 -13.79 -1.94 -14.24
CA ILE A 120 -13.20 -0.63 -14.53
C ILE A 120 -14.21 0.14 -15.37
N THR A 121 -14.76 1.21 -14.84
CA THR A 121 -15.84 1.97 -15.50
C THR A 121 -15.31 3.05 -16.45
N THR A 122 -14.05 3.45 -16.30
CA THR A 122 -13.37 4.49 -17.09
C THR A 122 -11.87 4.21 -17.17
N ASP A 123 -11.21 4.61 -18.25
CA ASP A 123 -9.76 4.49 -18.40
C ASP A 123 -9.02 5.13 -17.22
N GLY A 124 -8.00 4.45 -16.70
CA GLY A 124 -7.26 4.86 -15.52
C GLY A 124 -7.97 4.64 -14.18
N ALA A 125 -9.25 4.26 -14.16
CA ALA A 125 -9.94 3.90 -12.93
C ALA A 125 -9.54 2.51 -12.42
N ARG A 126 -9.81 2.27 -11.13
CA ARG A 126 -9.52 1.01 -10.45
C ARG A 126 -10.78 0.22 -10.20
N ALA A 127 -10.70 -1.09 -10.44
CA ALA A 127 -11.63 -2.05 -9.88
C ALA A 127 -11.06 -2.53 -8.55
N VAL A 128 -11.67 -2.10 -7.44
CA VAL A 128 -11.31 -2.52 -6.08
C VAL A 128 -12.37 -3.46 -5.53
N GLN A 129 -12.00 -4.69 -5.20
CA GLN A 129 -12.88 -5.65 -4.54
C GLN A 129 -12.31 -6.09 -3.21
N THR A 130 -13.15 -6.06 -2.18
CA THR A 130 -12.80 -6.50 -0.83
C THR A 130 -13.65 -7.72 -0.47
N ASP A 131 -13.15 -8.53 0.47
CA ASP A 131 -13.87 -9.66 1.06
C ASP A 131 -14.45 -10.67 0.06
N ILE A 132 -13.78 -10.90 -1.08
CA ILE A 132 -14.26 -11.86 -2.08
C ILE A 132 -13.98 -13.27 -1.59
N GLN A 133 -15.05 -14.05 -1.35
CA GLN A 133 -14.93 -15.42 -0.89
C GLN A 133 -14.52 -16.36 -2.04
N GLY A 134 -13.48 -17.15 -1.83
CA GLY A 134 -13.08 -18.20 -2.77
C GLY A 134 -13.97 -19.44 -2.71
N ALA A 135 -14.21 -20.05 -3.87
CA ALA A 135 -14.97 -21.27 -4.07
C ALA A 135 -14.13 -22.35 -4.77
N PHE A 136 -14.12 -23.56 -4.23
CA PHE A 136 -13.30 -24.68 -4.71
C PHE A 136 -13.78 -25.24 -6.05
N VAL A 137 -12.87 -25.37 -7.02
CA VAL A 137 -13.18 -25.89 -8.34
C VAL A 137 -12.94 -27.40 -8.42
N GLN A 138 -13.93 -28.21 -8.06
CA GLN A 138 -13.76 -29.67 -8.00
C GLN A 138 -13.29 -30.28 -9.33
N ALA A 139 -13.77 -29.78 -10.47
CA ALA A 139 -13.50 -30.36 -11.78
C ALA A 139 -12.03 -30.28 -12.23
N ASN A 140 -11.27 -29.35 -11.64
CA ASN A 140 -9.88 -29.08 -12.04
C ASN A 140 -8.85 -29.59 -11.02
N ASN A 141 -9.32 -30.23 -9.96
CA ASN A 141 -8.50 -30.79 -8.90
C ASN A 141 -8.65 -32.33 -8.90
N PRO A 142 -7.66 -33.08 -8.38
CA PRO A 142 -7.79 -34.54 -8.22
C PRO A 142 -9.08 -34.92 -7.48
N GLU A 143 -9.68 -36.07 -7.82
CA GLU A 143 -10.97 -36.49 -7.24
C GLU A 143 -10.94 -36.64 -5.70
N ASP A 144 -9.78 -36.92 -5.14
CA ASP A 144 -9.53 -37.06 -3.69
C ASP A 144 -9.06 -35.76 -3.02
N GLU A 145 -8.81 -34.70 -3.79
CA GLU A 145 -8.42 -33.41 -3.23
C GLU A 145 -9.64 -32.66 -2.71
N THR A 146 -9.56 -32.24 -1.45
CA THR A 146 -10.55 -31.39 -0.78
C THR A 146 -10.14 -29.93 -0.85
N PHE A 147 -11.09 -29.02 -0.63
CA PHE A 147 -10.74 -27.60 -0.52
C PHE A 147 -9.74 -27.32 0.61
N ALA A 148 -9.90 -28.00 1.75
CA ALA A 148 -8.99 -27.91 2.89
C ALA A 148 -7.56 -28.30 2.51
N SER A 149 -7.38 -29.42 1.80
CA SER A 149 -6.07 -29.88 1.35
C SER A 149 -5.46 -29.01 0.26
N LEU A 150 -6.28 -28.41 -0.61
CA LEU A 150 -5.80 -27.42 -1.58
C LEU A 150 -5.29 -26.17 -0.85
N LEU A 151 -6.08 -25.62 0.07
CA LEU A 151 -5.69 -24.45 0.85
C LEU A 151 -4.42 -24.71 1.66
N GLN A 152 -4.29 -25.91 2.24
CA GLN A 152 -3.06 -26.33 2.91
C GLN A 152 -1.85 -26.32 1.97
N GLN A 153 -2.01 -26.75 0.71
CA GLN A 153 -0.93 -26.67 -0.28
C GLN A 153 -0.56 -25.21 -0.55
N VAL A 154 -1.55 -24.35 -0.84
CA VAL A 154 -1.32 -22.93 -1.12
C VAL A 154 -0.56 -22.24 0.02
N THR A 155 -0.87 -22.60 1.27
CA THR A 155 -0.22 -22.01 2.47
C THR A 155 1.08 -22.68 2.88
N THR A 156 1.41 -23.84 2.31
CA THR A 156 2.69 -24.55 2.57
C THR A 156 3.72 -24.22 1.49
N ASP A 157 3.28 -24.16 0.24
CA ASP A 157 4.08 -23.84 -0.93
C ASP A 157 3.20 -23.08 -1.94
N SER A 158 3.31 -21.74 -1.95
CA SER A 158 2.58 -20.91 -2.89
C SER A 158 3.25 -20.81 -4.26
N THR A 159 4.45 -21.37 -4.44
CA THR A 159 5.25 -21.26 -5.67
C THR A 159 4.47 -21.62 -6.94
N PRO A 160 3.63 -22.69 -6.98
CA PRO A 160 2.89 -23.04 -8.19
C PRO A 160 1.61 -22.21 -8.38
N PHE A 161 1.22 -21.36 -7.42
CA PHE A 161 -0.07 -20.69 -7.42
C PHE A 161 0.03 -19.24 -7.88
N TYR A 162 -0.97 -18.81 -8.64
CA TYR A 162 -1.07 -17.44 -9.13
C TYR A 162 -2.52 -17.00 -9.25
N TYR A 163 -2.79 -15.74 -8.94
CA TYR A 163 -4.11 -15.13 -9.09
C TYR A 163 -4.24 -14.48 -10.46
N VAL A 164 -5.40 -14.58 -11.09
CA VAL A 164 -5.67 -14.08 -12.44
C VAL A 164 -7.00 -13.35 -12.50
N TYR A 165 -7.04 -12.25 -13.26
CA TYR A 165 -8.28 -11.68 -13.76
C TYR A 165 -8.45 -11.93 -15.25
N HIS A 166 -9.65 -12.33 -15.65
CA HIS A 166 -10.05 -12.48 -17.05
C HIS A 166 -11.02 -11.38 -17.44
N THR A 167 -10.90 -10.95 -18.69
CA THR A 167 -11.87 -10.15 -19.42
C THR A 167 -12.35 -10.92 -20.64
N ALA A 168 -13.47 -10.50 -21.24
CA ALA A 168 -14.05 -11.12 -22.43
C ALA A 168 -13.04 -11.22 -23.57
N GLU A 169 -12.31 -10.12 -23.76
CA GLU A 169 -11.29 -9.95 -24.77
C GLU A 169 -10.11 -10.89 -24.47
N SER A 170 -9.70 -11.01 -23.20
CA SER A 170 -8.53 -11.84 -22.86
C SER A 170 -8.87 -13.32 -23.05
N GLY A 171 -10.10 -13.71 -22.68
CA GLY A 171 -10.62 -15.05 -22.92
C GLY A 171 -10.67 -15.37 -24.41
N ALA A 172 -11.18 -14.45 -25.23
CA ALA A 172 -11.24 -14.61 -26.68
C ALA A 172 -9.84 -14.71 -27.31
N TYR A 173 -8.89 -13.87 -26.88
CA TYR A 173 -7.51 -13.90 -27.36
C TYR A 173 -6.84 -15.25 -27.05
N TRP A 174 -6.85 -15.66 -25.78
CA TRP A 174 -6.22 -16.90 -25.34
C TRP A 174 -6.95 -18.18 -25.78
N ALA A 175 -8.20 -18.09 -26.25
CA ALA A 175 -8.89 -19.21 -26.87
C ALA A 175 -8.26 -19.63 -28.22
N THR A 176 -7.56 -18.71 -28.87
CA THR A 176 -6.92 -18.96 -30.17
C THR A 176 -5.45 -19.38 -30.06
N THR A 177 -4.88 -19.40 -28.85
CA THR A 177 -3.48 -19.76 -28.61
C THR A 177 -3.35 -21.16 -27.97
N PRO A 178 -2.16 -21.80 -28.07
CA PRO A 178 -1.91 -23.08 -27.41
C PRO A 178 -1.89 -22.96 -25.88
N THR A 179 -1.46 -21.80 -25.37
CA THR A 179 -1.41 -21.47 -23.94
C THR A 179 -2.75 -20.87 -23.51
N ARG A 180 -3.74 -21.76 -23.32
CA ARG A 180 -5.10 -21.37 -22.98
C ARG A 180 -5.16 -20.61 -21.64
N SER A 181 -6.00 -19.57 -21.61
CA SER A 181 -6.52 -18.89 -20.42
C SER A 181 -5.48 -18.31 -19.44
N GLN A 182 -4.61 -17.42 -19.91
CA GLN A 182 -3.67 -16.70 -19.03
C GLN A 182 -4.27 -15.44 -18.39
N GLY A 183 -5.45 -15.00 -18.84
CA GLY A 183 -6.13 -13.79 -18.36
C GLY A 183 -5.49 -12.49 -18.84
N LEU A 184 -5.97 -11.36 -18.32
CA LEU A 184 -5.45 -10.02 -18.60
C LEU A 184 -4.23 -9.71 -17.72
N VAL A 185 -4.41 -9.85 -16.41
CA VAL A 185 -3.35 -9.67 -15.40
C VAL A 185 -3.16 -10.94 -14.59
N ARG A 186 -1.91 -11.20 -14.19
CA ARG A 186 -1.53 -12.30 -13.31
C ARG A 186 -0.69 -11.80 -12.14
N ALA A 187 -0.83 -12.44 -10.99
CA ALA A 187 -0.06 -12.19 -9.78
C ALA A 187 0.41 -13.51 -9.16
N PRO A 188 1.71 -13.85 -9.25
CA PRO A 188 2.26 -15.01 -8.54
C PRO A 188 2.10 -14.82 -7.03
N LEU A 189 1.58 -15.84 -6.34
CA LEU A 189 1.27 -15.75 -4.92
C LEU A 189 2.48 -16.09 -4.05
N LYS A 190 2.66 -15.31 -3.00
CA LYS A 190 3.72 -15.49 -2.00
C LYS A 190 3.09 -15.65 -0.62
N ILE A 191 3.49 -16.70 0.11
CA ILE A 191 3.17 -16.87 1.53
C ILE A 191 3.92 -15.81 2.33
N ILE A 192 3.19 -15.17 3.23
CA ILE A 192 3.76 -14.26 4.22
C ILE A 192 3.81 -15.04 5.54
N PRO A 193 4.99 -15.56 5.92
CA PRO A 193 5.12 -16.54 7.01
C PRO A 193 5.03 -15.91 8.40
N ASP A 194 5.01 -14.58 8.46
CA ASP A 194 5.05 -13.80 9.68
C ASP A 194 4.38 -12.45 9.40
N ASP A 195 3.36 -12.11 10.19
CA ASP A 195 2.76 -10.78 10.20
C ASP A 195 3.66 -9.80 11.00
N SER A 196 4.93 -10.13 11.25
CA SER A 196 5.88 -9.19 11.83
C SER A 196 6.12 -8.03 10.88
N CYS A 197 5.50 -6.94 11.27
CA CYS A 197 5.65 -5.68 10.61
C CYS A 197 6.41 -4.72 11.50
N VAL A 198 7.17 -3.84 10.85
CA VAL A 198 7.81 -2.72 11.52
C VAL A 198 6.95 -1.52 11.27
N GLN A 199 6.45 -0.92 12.35
CA GLN A 199 5.67 0.30 12.27
C GLN A 199 6.57 1.52 12.25
N TYR A 200 6.12 2.52 11.50
CA TYR A 200 6.75 3.81 11.32
C TYR A 200 5.74 4.89 11.58
N LYS A 201 6.19 5.98 12.19
CA LYS A 201 5.37 7.16 12.39
C LYS A 201 6.12 8.42 11.96
N GLY A 202 5.40 9.36 11.38
CA GLY A 202 5.89 10.69 11.06
C GLY A 202 4.86 11.75 11.41
N GLU A 203 5.32 12.87 11.95
CA GLU A 203 4.50 14.07 12.10
C GLU A 203 4.62 14.91 10.83
N LEU A 204 3.50 15.14 10.16
CA LEU A 204 3.41 15.97 8.97
C LEU A 204 3.17 17.42 9.40
N VAL A 205 4.04 18.32 8.98
CA VAL A 205 3.89 19.76 9.23
C VAL A 205 4.00 20.53 7.93
N THR A 206 3.39 21.71 7.87
CA THR A 206 3.54 22.62 6.72
C THR A 206 5.00 22.79 6.36
N THR A 207 5.30 22.61 5.08
CA THR A 207 6.66 22.75 4.57
C THR A 207 7.19 24.16 4.86
N PRO A 208 8.36 24.28 5.51
CA PRO A 208 8.94 25.58 5.84
C PRO A 208 9.08 26.48 4.60
N GLY A 209 8.73 27.75 4.75
CA GLY A 209 8.86 28.76 3.69
C GLY A 209 7.67 28.90 2.76
N LEU A 210 6.69 27.97 2.77
CA LEU A 210 5.44 28.14 2.02
C LEU A 210 4.64 29.34 2.53
N ASN A 211 4.60 29.55 3.84
CA ASN A 211 3.92 30.67 4.50
C ASN A 211 4.43 32.06 4.11
N ASN A 212 5.57 32.17 3.43
CA ASN A 212 6.07 33.43 2.89
C ASN A 212 5.39 33.82 1.56
N SER A 213 4.62 32.90 0.95
CA SER A 213 3.86 33.19 -0.26
C SER A 213 2.49 33.77 0.08
N GLU A 214 2.02 34.75 -0.70
CA GLU A 214 0.67 35.30 -0.55
C GLU A 214 -0.43 34.22 -0.60
N LYS A 215 -0.16 33.08 -1.25
CA LYS A 215 -1.12 32.00 -1.42
C LYS A 215 -1.22 31.07 -0.21
N PHE A 216 -0.17 30.95 0.60
CA PHE A 216 -0.13 30.03 1.75
C PHE A 216 0.08 30.74 3.09
N HIS A 217 0.13 32.08 3.14
CA HIS A 217 0.44 32.82 4.37
C HIS A 217 -0.49 32.53 5.55
N ASP A 218 -1.74 32.14 5.28
CA ASP A 218 -2.73 31.76 6.29
C ASP A 218 -2.99 30.24 6.35
N VAL A 219 -2.22 29.43 5.61
CA VAL A 219 -2.42 27.98 5.57
C VAL A 219 -1.49 27.30 6.56
N THR A 220 -2.07 26.61 7.54
CA THR A 220 -1.34 25.70 8.43
C THR A 220 -1.88 24.29 8.27
N VAL A 221 -0.97 23.33 8.14
CA VAL A 221 -1.25 21.91 7.96
C VAL A 221 -0.47 21.14 9.01
N THR A 222 -1.18 20.26 9.70
CA THR A 222 -0.62 19.33 10.68
C THR A 222 -1.23 17.97 10.46
N GLY A 223 -0.44 16.91 10.60
CA GLY A 223 -0.96 15.57 10.42
C GLY A 223 -0.04 14.51 10.95
N THR A 224 -0.47 13.27 10.80
CA THR A 224 0.32 12.08 11.09
C THR A 224 0.31 11.19 9.87
N VAL A 225 1.43 10.53 9.65
CA VAL A 225 1.51 9.34 8.81
C VAL A 225 1.95 8.18 9.67
N GLU A 226 1.24 7.07 9.57
CA GLU A 226 1.60 5.80 10.20
C GLU A 226 1.76 4.79 9.09
N CYS A 227 2.94 4.21 8.96
CA CYS A 227 3.22 3.23 7.92
C CYS A 227 3.68 1.93 8.53
N GLU A 228 3.46 0.84 7.81
CA GLU A 228 3.85 -0.48 8.26
C GLU A 228 4.55 -1.21 7.12
N ILE A 229 5.73 -1.76 7.39
CA ILE A 229 6.47 -2.62 6.46
C ILE A 229 6.50 -4.04 7.03
N CYS A 230 5.73 -4.95 6.42
CA CYS A 230 5.62 -6.34 6.86
C CYS A 230 6.73 -7.22 6.30
N ALA A 231 6.80 -8.48 6.75
CA ALA A 231 7.80 -9.47 6.30
C ALA A 231 7.72 -9.78 4.79
N ASP A 232 6.56 -9.51 4.20
CA ASP A 232 6.31 -9.58 2.76
C ASP A 232 6.94 -8.45 1.95
N LEU A 233 7.50 -7.45 2.62
CA LEU A 233 8.00 -6.23 2.01
C LEU A 233 6.89 -5.57 1.18
N VAL A 234 5.70 -5.50 1.76
CA VAL A 234 4.64 -4.58 1.40
C VAL A 234 4.67 -3.43 2.40
N MET A 235 4.49 -2.21 1.90
CA MET A 235 4.32 -1.02 2.73
C MET A 235 2.92 -0.46 2.54
N THR A 236 2.19 -0.32 3.64
CA THR A 236 0.93 0.41 3.72
C THR A 236 1.11 1.62 4.62
N CYS A 237 0.34 2.68 4.37
CA CYS A 237 0.35 3.88 5.19
C CYS A 237 -1.07 4.42 5.39
N ASP A 238 -1.31 4.86 6.62
CA ASP A 238 -2.44 5.64 7.05
C ASP A 238 -2.00 7.10 7.21
N THR A 239 -2.87 8.03 6.84
CA THR A 239 -2.63 9.46 6.99
C THR A 239 -3.84 10.16 7.59
N VAL A 240 -3.56 11.08 8.52
CA VAL A 240 -4.56 11.98 9.08
C VAL A 240 -4.03 13.39 8.92
N ILE A 241 -4.74 14.24 8.18
CA ILE A 241 -4.29 15.59 7.86
C ILE A 241 -5.35 16.60 8.27
N ASN A 242 -4.94 17.55 9.08
CA ASN A 242 -5.72 18.69 9.48
C ASN A 242 -5.18 19.93 8.79
N GLN A 243 -6.09 20.79 8.33
CA GLN A 243 -5.76 22.10 7.80
C GLN A 243 -6.54 23.16 8.57
N THR A 244 -5.86 24.24 8.92
CA THR A 244 -6.48 25.46 9.44
C THR A 244 -6.05 26.66 8.61
N GLY A 245 -7.02 27.52 8.30
CA GLY A 245 -6.80 28.73 7.53
C GLY A 245 -6.54 28.47 6.03
N GLY A 246 -6.79 29.51 5.22
CA GLY A 246 -6.82 29.44 3.76
C GLY A 246 -7.81 28.42 3.19
N VAL A 247 -7.82 28.30 1.86
CA VAL A 247 -8.51 27.22 1.13
C VAL A 247 -7.47 26.57 0.23
N LEU A 248 -7.26 25.27 0.38
CA LEU A 248 -6.37 24.51 -0.47
C LEU A 248 -7.20 23.70 -1.47
N SER A 249 -6.65 23.51 -2.67
CA SER A 249 -7.24 22.57 -3.61
C SER A 249 -6.87 21.13 -3.25
N ASN A 250 -7.38 20.21 -4.05
CA ASN A 250 -7.21 18.78 -3.86
C ASN A 250 -5.73 18.37 -3.85
N PHE A 251 -5.40 17.44 -2.95
CA PHE A 251 -4.14 16.72 -2.97
C PHE A 251 -3.95 16.01 -4.32
N GLN A 252 -2.75 16.16 -4.89
CA GLN A 252 -2.37 15.63 -6.20
C GLN A 252 -1.51 14.37 -6.09
N GLY A 253 -0.78 14.22 -4.99
CA GLY A 253 0.11 13.10 -4.77
C GLY A 253 0.65 13.04 -3.35
N ALA A 254 0.78 11.85 -2.81
CA ALA A 254 1.51 11.55 -1.60
C ALA A 254 2.64 10.56 -1.90
N HIS A 255 3.82 10.84 -1.35
CA HIS A 255 5.03 10.10 -1.64
C HIS A 255 5.84 9.82 -0.38
N ILE A 256 6.64 8.77 -0.43
CA ILE A 256 7.89 8.73 0.34
C ILE A 256 9.04 9.08 -0.59
N HIS A 257 9.88 9.99 -0.12
CA HIS A 257 11.13 10.37 -0.76
C HIS A 257 12.30 9.80 0.03
N VAL A 258 13.44 9.70 -0.63
CA VAL A 258 14.74 9.46 0.00
C VAL A 258 15.59 10.73 -0.13
N ALA A 259 16.10 11.24 0.98
CA ALA A 259 16.92 12.44 1.02
C ALA A 259 18.33 12.16 0.49
N ASN A 260 18.82 13.02 -0.40
CA ASN A 260 20.14 12.84 -1.05
C ASN A 260 21.33 12.99 -0.09
N ASP A 261 21.14 13.74 1.00
CA ASP A 261 22.13 13.94 2.07
C ASP A 261 21.99 12.90 3.20
N GLY A 262 21.02 11.99 3.10
CA GLY A 262 20.70 11.00 4.12
C GLY A 262 19.89 11.54 5.31
N ASP A 263 19.48 12.81 5.30
CA ASP A 263 18.67 13.43 6.35
C ASP A 263 17.24 13.70 5.85
N GLY A 264 16.30 12.83 6.22
CA GLY A 264 14.89 12.99 5.86
C GLY A 264 14.22 14.24 6.46
N HIS A 265 14.82 14.92 7.43
CA HIS A 265 14.22 16.09 8.08
C HIS A 265 14.29 17.34 7.21
N LEU A 266 15.48 17.65 6.69
CA LEU A 266 15.75 18.87 5.91
C LEU A 266 16.17 18.58 4.48
N GLY A 267 16.58 17.35 4.18
CA GLY A 267 17.07 16.97 2.87
C GLY A 267 15.97 16.90 1.82
N ASP A 268 16.36 17.09 0.57
CA ASP A 268 15.52 16.91 -0.60
C ASP A 268 16.02 15.71 -1.41
N GLY A 269 15.13 15.10 -2.18
CA GLY A 269 15.49 13.99 -3.05
C GLY A 269 14.28 13.42 -3.80
N PRO A 270 14.50 12.43 -4.67
CA PRO A 270 13.45 11.91 -5.52
C PRO A 270 12.43 11.06 -4.74
N PRO A 271 11.18 10.95 -5.23
CA PRO A 271 10.21 10.01 -4.70
C PRO A 271 10.68 8.57 -4.99
N VAL A 272 10.47 7.67 -4.03
CA VAL A 272 10.76 6.24 -4.14
C VAL A 272 9.51 5.37 -4.00
N LEU A 273 8.45 5.91 -3.38
CA LEU A 273 7.13 5.28 -3.30
C LEU A 273 6.02 6.32 -3.55
N ASN A 274 5.00 5.93 -4.32
CA ASN A 274 3.76 6.66 -4.50
C ASN A 274 2.64 5.99 -3.71
N PHE A 275 1.81 6.76 -3.00
CA PHE A 275 0.70 6.22 -2.21
C PHE A 275 -0.64 6.56 -2.87
N CYS A 276 -1.09 7.80 -2.68
CA CYS A 276 -2.30 8.32 -3.30
C CYS A 276 -1.95 9.42 -4.31
N GLY A 277 -2.78 9.62 -5.33
CA GLY A 277 -2.61 10.71 -6.29
C GLY A 277 -3.43 10.52 -7.56
N ASN A 278 -3.66 11.60 -8.29
CA ASN A 278 -4.48 11.63 -9.49
C ASN A 278 -3.66 11.55 -10.80
N GLY A 279 -2.36 11.28 -10.70
CA GLY A 279 -1.45 11.19 -11.84
C GLY A 279 -0.91 12.54 -12.36
N ALA A 280 -1.21 13.67 -11.71
CA ALA A 280 -0.66 14.96 -12.11
C ALA A 280 0.88 15.04 -11.97
N ILE A 281 1.45 14.26 -11.05
CA ILE A 281 2.90 14.09 -10.91
C ILE A 281 3.29 12.78 -11.59
N ASN A 282 3.95 12.87 -12.74
CA ASN A 282 4.45 11.69 -13.46
C ASN A 282 5.92 11.44 -13.13
N ASN A 283 6.16 10.49 -12.24
CA ASN A 283 7.49 10.03 -11.85
C ASN A 283 7.79 8.60 -12.35
N GLY A 284 7.01 8.09 -13.29
CA GLY A 284 7.20 6.74 -13.86
C GLY A 284 6.57 5.60 -13.06
N ALA A 285 5.87 5.88 -11.96
CA ALA A 285 5.08 4.89 -11.21
C ALA A 285 3.63 5.33 -11.03
N PRO A 286 2.67 4.38 -10.95
CA PRO A 286 1.27 4.71 -10.76
C PRO A 286 1.00 5.19 -9.34
N TYR A 287 -0.13 5.88 -9.16
CA TYR A 287 -0.80 6.01 -7.87
C TYR A 287 -1.86 4.93 -7.73
N LEU A 288 -1.94 4.32 -6.54
CA LEU A 288 -2.82 3.18 -6.29
C LEU A 288 -4.23 3.59 -5.86
N VAL A 289 -4.43 4.83 -5.42
CA VAL A 289 -5.73 5.40 -5.05
C VAL A 289 -5.69 6.91 -5.26
N ASP A 290 -6.87 7.55 -5.36
CA ASP A 290 -6.94 9.00 -5.26
C ASP A 290 -6.68 9.46 -3.82
N CYS A 291 -6.13 10.66 -3.64
CA CYS A 291 -5.94 11.21 -2.31
C CYS A 291 -7.26 11.70 -1.72
N VAL A 292 -7.48 11.42 -0.43
CA VAL A 292 -8.61 11.99 0.32
C VAL A 292 -8.32 13.45 0.61
N ASN A 293 -9.24 14.33 0.21
CA ASN A 293 -9.09 15.77 0.38
C ASN A 293 -9.66 16.25 1.71
N VAL A 294 -9.10 17.33 2.25
CA VAL A 294 -9.66 17.99 3.44
C VAL A 294 -11.03 18.57 3.06
N PRO A 295 -12.14 18.15 3.69
CA PRO A 295 -13.45 18.67 3.39
C PRO A 295 -13.58 20.13 3.82
N SER A 296 -14.43 20.89 3.11
CA SER A 296 -14.73 22.29 3.42
C SER A 296 -15.35 22.52 4.80
N SER A 297 -15.80 21.45 5.47
CA SER A 297 -16.26 21.44 6.86
C SER A 297 -15.13 21.59 7.88
N GLY A 298 -13.86 21.50 7.46
CA GLY A 298 -12.69 21.58 8.34
C GLY A 298 -12.40 20.30 9.14
N GLN A 299 -13.05 19.19 8.79
CA GLN A 299 -12.69 17.87 9.35
C GLN A 299 -11.35 17.39 8.79
N ALA A 300 -10.68 16.48 9.50
CA ALA A 300 -9.45 15.87 9.02
C ALA A 300 -9.70 15.07 7.73
N ALA A 301 -8.76 15.14 6.80
CA ALA A 301 -8.65 14.14 5.74
C ALA A 301 -8.02 12.88 6.34
N VAL A 302 -8.75 11.78 6.32
CA VAL A 302 -8.29 10.47 6.80
C VAL A 302 -8.21 9.54 5.61
N GLN A 303 -7.07 8.91 5.44
CA GLN A 303 -6.83 7.96 4.36
C GLN A 303 -6.04 6.79 4.91
N ASP A 304 -6.69 5.63 4.90
CA ASP A 304 -6.21 4.42 5.55
C ASP A 304 -5.84 3.34 4.51
N ASP A 305 -4.93 2.46 4.92
CA ASP A 305 -4.44 1.27 4.24
C ASP A 305 -3.96 1.51 2.80
N VAL A 306 -3.27 2.64 2.58
CA VAL A 306 -2.76 2.96 1.24
C VAL A 306 -1.44 2.27 1.00
N ARG A 307 -1.42 1.37 0.03
CA ARG A 307 -0.21 0.68 -0.40
C ARG A 307 0.71 1.58 -1.23
N GLY A 308 2.01 1.49 -0.98
CA GLY A 308 3.05 2.17 -1.75
C GLY A 308 3.36 1.46 -3.08
N ALA A 309 3.41 2.22 -4.17
CA ALA A 309 3.88 1.79 -5.49
C ALA A 309 5.31 2.27 -5.75
N PHE A 310 6.18 1.36 -6.19
CA PHE A 310 7.62 1.61 -6.39
C PHE A 310 7.90 2.56 -7.55
N VAL A 311 8.71 3.59 -7.29
CA VAL A 311 9.25 4.49 -8.31
C VAL A 311 10.62 4.00 -8.76
N ALA A 312 10.67 3.24 -9.85
CA ALA A 312 11.90 2.62 -10.33
C ALA A 312 12.91 3.62 -10.88
N GLY A 313 14.20 3.36 -10.67
CA GLY A 313 15.31 4.05 -11.34
C GLY A 313 15.62 5.46 -10.83
N THR A 314 15.11 5.86 -9.67
CA THR A 314 15.32 7.21 -9.11
C THR A 314 16.64 7.39 -8.38
N GLN A 315 17.17 6.32 -7.77
CA GLN A 315 18.48 6.31 -7.09
C GLN A 315 19.45 5.30 -7.71
N ASP A 316 18.96 4.09 -7.96
CA ASP A 316 19.72 3.00 -8.58
C ASP A 316 18.82 2.28 -9.58
N ALA A 317 19.28 2.15 -10.83
CA ALA A 317 18.54 1.50 -11.90
C ALA A 317 18.31 0.00 -11.67
N SER A 318 19.07 -0.62 -10.76
CA SER A 318 18.94 -2.02 -10.37
C SER A 318 18.13 -2.25 -9.08
N GLU A 319 17.72 -1.17 -8.41
CA GLU A 319 16.91 -1.29 -7.19
C GLU A 319 15.51 -1.80 -7.51
N THR A 320 15.04 -2.71 -6.65
CA THR A 320 13.68 -3.25 -6.70
C THR A 320 12.90 -2.78 -5.47
N LEU A 321 11.57 -2.85 -5.53
CA LEU A 321 10.70 -2.55 -4.38
C LEU A 321 11.12 -3.33 -3.13
N THR A 322 11.42 -4.62 -3.30
CA THR A 322 11.89 -5.51 -2.23
C THR A 322 13.17 -4.98 -1.57
N THR A 323 14.17 -4.60 -2.38
CA THR A 323 15.44 -4.07 -1.86
C THR A 323 15.24 -2.71 -1.19
N LEU A 324 14.42 -1.83 -1.76
CA LEU A 324 14.08 -0.53 -1.18
C LEU A 324 13.43 -0.71 0.21
N LEU A 325 12.37 -1.52 0.28
CA LEU A 325 11.64 -1.73 1.53
C LEU A 325 12.47 -2.45 2.57
N ALA A 326 13.39 -3.33 2.16
CA ALA A 326 14.36 -3.92 3.08
C ALA A 326 15.33 -2.87 3.65
N LYS A 327 15.79 -1.90 2.84
CA LYS A 327 16.61 -0.77 3.31
C LYS A 327 15.83 0.09 4.31
N MET A 328 14.62 0.51 3.97
CA MET A 328 13.73 1.27 4.86
C MET A 328 13.42 0.51 6.15
N ARG A 329 13.19 -0.81 6.03
CA ARG A 329 12.97 -1.71 7.17
C ARG A 329 14.14 -1.67 8.16
N ASN A 330 15.36 -1.54 7.65
CA ASN A 330 16.57 -1.48 8.47
C ASN A 330 16.84 -0.07 9.00
N ASP A 331 16.72 0.96 8.16
CA ASP A 331 16.99 2.35 8.51
C ASP A 331 16.02 3.31 7.77
N PRO A 332 15.02 3.88 8.46
CA PRO A 332 14.10 4.85 7.85
C PRO A 332 14.64 6.28 7.84
N THR A 333 15.80 6.56 8.47
CA THR A 333 16.30 7.93 8.70
C THR A 333 16.40 8.77 7.41
N PRO A 334 16.80 8.20 6.26
CA PRO A 334 16.86 8.95 5.00
C PRO A 334 15.49 9.27 4.39
N TYR A 335 14.41 8.69 4.91
CA TYR A 335 13.10 8.69 4.25
C TYR A 335 12.12 9.65 4.91
N TYR A 336 11.35 10.34 4.09
CA TYR A 336 10.30 11.25 4.55
C TYR A 336 9.05 11.16 3.69
N PHE A 337 7.90 11.32 4.34
CA PHE A 337 6.61 11.39 3.68
C PHE A 337 6.34 12.83 3.25
N ASN A 338 5.73 13.00 2.08
CA ASN A 338 5.55 14.29 1.44
C ASN A 338 4.22 14.33 0.67
N MET A 339 3.43 15.39 0.85
CA MET A 339 2.12 15.52 0.20
C MET A 339 2.00 16.80 -0.61
N HIS A 340 1.59 16.67 -1.87
CA HIS A 340 1.49 17.77 -2.81
C HIS A 340 0.03 18.15 -3.08
N THR A 341 -0.21 19.44 -3.28
CA THR A 341 -1.44 20.01 -3.84
C THR A 341 -1.16 20.64 -5.20
N VAL A 342 -2.21 21.03 -5.94
CA VAL A 342 -2.04 21.76 -7.21
C VAL A 342 -1.24 23.04 -6.97
N GLU A 343 -1.52 23.72 -5.86
CA GLU A 343 -0.87 24.97 -5.52
C GLU A 343 0.62 24.80 -5.24
N THR A 344 1.02 23.78 -4.50
CA THR A 344 2.44 23.59 -4.18
C THR A 344 3.22 23.19 -5.41
N LEU A 345 2.65 22.35 -6.28
CA LEU A 345 3.28 22.03 -7.57
C LEU A 345 3.47 23.28 -8.42
N ALA A 346 2.43 24.12 -8.53
CA ALA A 346 2.51 25.37 -9.29
C ALA A 346 3.50 26.37 -8.68
N TYR A 347 3.54 26.47 -7.35
CA TYR A 347 4.46 27.37 -6.64
C TYR A 347 5.91 26.98 -6.91
N TRP A 348 6.29 25.72 -6.64
CA TRP A 348 7.67 25.29 -6.80
C TRP A 348 8.12 25.20 -8.27
N ALA A 349 7.19 25.04 -9.21
CA ALA A 349 7.50 25.15 -10.64
C ALA A 349 8.01 26.54 -11.05
N THR A 350 7.76 27.57 -10.23
CA THR A 350 8.26 28.94 -10.46
C THR A 350 9.54 29.26 -9.70
N THR A 351 10.05 28.31 -8.93
CA THR A 351 11.28 28.45 -8.14
C THR A 351 12.41 27.60 -8.72
N ASP A 352 13.66 28.00 -8.51
CA ASP A 352 14.85 27.18 -8.86
C ASP A 352 15.12 26.06 -7.82
N THR A 353 14.14 25.76 -6.95
CA THR A 353 14.23 24.73 -5.91
C THR A 353 13.39 23.51 -6.27
N PRO A 354 13.82 22.29 -5.89
CA PRO A 354 13.02 21.08 -6.07
C PRO A 354 11.60 21.24 -5.53
N ALA A 355 10.62 20.62 -6.20
CA ALA A 355 9.24 20.70 -5.76
C ALA A 355 9.06 20.04 -4.40
N GLN A 356 8.70 20.84 -3.39
CA GLN A 356 8.36 20.35 -2.07
C GLN A 356 6.83 20.22 -1.95
N GLY A 357 6.36 19.34 -1.07
CA GLY A 357 4.93 19.23 -0.81
C GLY A 357 4.42 20.40 0.04
N LEU A 358 3.12 20.37 0.28
CA LEU A 358 2.41 21.20 1.25
C LEU A 358 2.82 20.89 2.68
N CYS A 359 2.93 19.59 3.00
CA CYS A 359 3.41 19.13 4.29
C CYS A 359 4.32 17.92 4.11
N ARG A 360 5.31 17.82 5.01
CA ARG A 360 6.29 16.74 5.05
C ARG A 360 6.57 16.30 6.48
N GLY A 361 7.04 15.07 6.64
CA GLY A 361 7.43 14.50 7.93
C GLY A 361 8.39 13.32 7.76
N THR A 362 9.42 13.28 8.60
CA THR A 362 10.38 12.17 8.63
C THR A 362 9.74 10.92 9.22
N LEU A 363 10.11 9.74 8.71
CA LEU A 363 9.62 8.47 9.24
C LEU A 363 10.56 7.95 10.33
N HIS A 364 10.00 7.59 11.47
CA HIS A 364 10.73 7.00 12.59
C HIS A 364 10.12 5.65 12.95
N LYS A 365 10.95 4.65 13.27
CA LYS A 365 10.46 3.37 13.78
C LYS A 365 9.69 3.61 15.08
N VAL A 366 8.51 3.03 15.19
CA VAL A 366 7.84 2.87 16.48
C VAL A 366 8.59 1.75 17.19
N GLU A 367 9.41 2.10 18.18
CA GLU A 367 9.99 1.07 19.06
C GLU A 367 8.84 0.42 19.82
N ASP A 368 8.80 -0.92 19.86
CA ASP A 368 7.87 -1.68 20.69
C ASP A 368 7.93 -1.11 22.11
N SER A 369 6.93 -0.30 22.46
CA SER A 369 6.76 0.17 23.83
C SER A 369 6.31 -1.02 24.66
N GLY A 370 7.27 -1.86 25.06
CA GLY A 370 7.14 -2.74 26.20
C GLY A 370 6.64 -1.92 27.40
N PRO A 371 5.97 -2.57 28.38
CA PRO A 371 5.35 -1.86 29.50
C PRO A 371 6.40 -0.97 30.14
N THR A 372 6.13 0.34 30.12
CA THR A 372 7.04 1.38 30.56
C THR A 372 7.41 1.09 32.01
N SER A 373 8.58 0.50 32.25
CA SER A 373 9.19 0.53 33.57
C SER A 373 9.49 1.99 33.83
N THR A 374 8.61 2.63 34.58
CA THR A 374 8.76 3.98 35.08
C THR A 374 10.15 4.08 35.69
N PRO A 375 11.03 5.01 35.28
CA PRO A 375 12.22 5.27 36.05
C PRO A 375 11.73 5.82 37.39
N SER A 376 11.85 4.98 38.43
CA SER A 376 11.60 5.37 39.81
C SER A 376 12.41 6.62 40.09
N SER A 377 11.71 7.76 40.21
CA SER A 377 12.30 9.02 40.61
C SER A 377 13.04 8.82 41.94
N PRO A 378 14.27 9.32 42.12
CA PRO A 378 14.88 9.37 43.43
C PRO A 378 14.01 10.22 44.37
N PRO A 379 13.86 9.83 45.64
CA PRO A 379 12.99 10.55 46.56
C PRO A 379 13.46 11.99 46.73
N THR A 380 12.49 12.89 46.61
CA THR A 380 12.55 14.31 46.93
C THR A 380 13.26 14.55 48.26
N GLN A 381 14.43 15.20 48.24
CA GLN A 381 14.90 15.98 49.37
C GLN A 381 14.51 17.45 49.17
N ALA A 382 13.84 17.98 50.18
CA ALA A 382 13.48 19.40 50.33
C ALA A 382 14.74 20.27 50.56
N PRO A 383 14.64 21.60 50.40
CA PRO A 383 15.71 22.44 49.85
C PRO A 383 16.71 22.92 50.91
N THR A 384 17.96 23.08 50.50
CA THR A 384 18.90 24.00 51.14
C THR A 384 19.08 25.21 50.25
N SER A 385 18.77 26.38 50.81
CA SER A 385 19.10 27.70 50.30
C SER A 385 20.59 27.83 49.98
N ASP A 386 20.94 28.43 48.85
CA ASP A 386 21.66 29.71 48.84
C ASP A 386 21.92 30.23 47.41
N ASP A 387 21.55 31.50 47.28
CA ASP A 387 22.06 32.59 46.46
C ASP A 387 22.61 32.44 45.03
N SER A 388 22.00 33.29 44.19
CA SER A 388 22.62 34.16 43.17
C SER A 388 23.07 33.52 41.85
N SER A 389 22.31 33.74 40.79
CA SER A 389 22.56 34.87 39.86
C SER A 389 21.71 34.74 38.58
N ALA A 390 21.15 35.90 38.24
CA ALA A 390 20.28 36.24 37.12
C ALA A 390 20.49 35.52 35.77
N CYS A 391 19.38 35.15 35.14
CA CYS A 391 19.08 35.68 33.80
C CYS A 391 17.56 35.78 33.59
N LYS A 392 17.09 37.02 33.59
CA LYS A 392 15.76 37.47 33.18
C LYS A 392 15.70 37.46 31.66
N TYR A 393 14.59 37.03 31.07
CA TYR A 393 13.82 37.80 30.08
C TYR A 393 12.48 37.07 29.85
N ALA A 394 11.44 37.54 30.54
CA ALA A 394 10.06 37.21 30.27
C ALA A 394 9.34 38.48 29.83
N ALA A 395 8.39 38.27 28.92
CA ALA A 395 7.62 39.22 28.14
C ALA A 395 7.09 40.46 28.88
N VAL A 396 7.17 41.60 28.20
CA VAL A 396 6.42 42.81 28.52
C VAL A 396 5.11 42.77 27.71
N LEU A 397 4.02 42.46 28.40
CA LEU A 397 2.65 42.68 27.96
C LEU A 397 2.25 44.08 28.47
N VAL A 398 2.03 45.05 27.59
CA VAL A 398 1.46 46.37 27.97
C VAL A 398 0.02 46.45 27.48
N LEU A 399 -0.90 46.28 28.42
CA LEU A 399 -2.26 46.76 28.36
C LEU A 399 -2.38 47.83 29.47
N GLN A 400 -2.57 49.10 29.12
CA GLN A 400 -3.06 50.09 30.09
C GLN A 400 -4.12 51.00 29.45
N LEU A 401 -5.33 50.82 29.97
CA LEU A 401 -6.46 51.74 29.93
C LEU A 401 -6.39 52.69 31.15
N PHE A 402 -7.12 53.82 31.01
CA PHE A 402 -7.47 54.87 31.98
C PHE A 402 -6.50 56.06 32.10
N VAL A 403 -6.81 57.18 31.44
CA VAL A 403 -7.70 58.30 31.84
C VAL A 403 -7.02 59.21 32.86
N PHE A 404 -6.73 60.45 32.44
CA PHE A 404 -6.84 61.62 33.31
C PHE A 404 -7.32 62.83 32.50
N ALA A 405 -8.37 63.45 33.03
CA ALA A 405 -8.88 64.76 32.67
C ALA A 405 -7.99 65.87 33.24
N LEU A 406 -7.86 66.99 32.51
CA LEU A 406 -8.06 68.39 32.95
C LEU A 406 -7.21 69.38 32.13
N PHE A 407 -7.92 70.43 31.70
CA PHE A 407 -7.53 71.67 31.00
C PHE A 407 -7.40 71.63 29.48
#